data_AF-A0A4P6JVP8-F1
#
_entry.id   AF-A0A4P6JVP8-F1
#
_cell.length_a   1.000
_cell.length_b   1.000
_cell.length_c   1.000
_cell.angle_alpha   90.00
_cell.angle_beta   90.00
_cell.angle_gamma   90.00
#
_symmetry.space_group_name_H-M   'P 1'
#
loop_
_entity.id
_entity.type
_entity.pdbx_description
1 polymer ?
#
loop_
_entity_poly.entity_id
_entity_poly.type
_entity_poly.pdbx_seq_one_letter_code
_entity_poly.pdbx_strand_id
1 'polypeptide(L)'
;MSEEYNPLRARIVAALRRAWNPQEDQDYDVPFTAFTWEHWQAMQIHMILNFARFQRAISNRELRQAVMIVWEMLDIIQELQMEACAWINEGKEPGEHESADHGH
;
A
#
# COMPACT_ATOMS: atom_id res chain seq x y z
N MET A 1 -18.41 -1.06 -16.12
CA MET A 1 -17.56 0.06 -16.56
C MET A 1 -16.15 -0.47 -16.65
N SER A 2 -15.58 -0.65 -17.85
CA SER A 2 -14.24 -1.22 -18.00
C SER A 2 -13.20 -0.17 -17.64
N GLU A 3 -12.22 -0.52 -16.80
CA GLU A 3 -11.00 0.27 -16.64
C GLU A 3 -10.44 0.56 -18.04
N GLU A 4 -10.45 1.83 -18.43
CA GLU A 4 -9.94 2.26 -19.71
C GLU A 4 -8.42 2.01 -19.72
N TYR A 5 -7.98 1.10 -20.58
CA TYR A 5 -6.58 0.72 -20.71
C TYR A 5 -5.73 1.96 -20.99
N ASN A 6 -4.91 2.35 -20.01
CA ASN A 6 -4.03 3.50 -20.14
C ASN A 6 -2.62 3.03 -20.56
N PRO A 7 -2.22 3.20 -21.83
CA PRO A 7 -0.96 2.70 -22.34
C PRO A 7 0.27 3.38 -21.71
N LEU A 8 0.11 4.60 -21.19
CA LEU A 8 1.18 5.29 -20.45
C LEU A 8 1.40 4.63 -19.09
N ARG A 9 0.31 4.30 -18.38
CA ARG A 9 0.35 3.56 -17.10
C ARG A 9 1.07 2.22 -17.28
N ALA A 10 0.70 1.46 -18.31
CA ALA A 10 1.32 0.16 -18.59
C ALA A 10 2.84 0.28 -18.86
N ARG A 11 3.26 1.31 -19.61
CA ARG A 11 4.69 1.56 -19.91
C ARG A 11 5.49 1.97 -18.68
N ILE A 12 4.94 2.81 -17.82
CA ILE A 12 5.62 3.24 -16.58
C ILE A 12 5.77 2.04 -15.63
N VAL A 13 4.71 1.24 -15.45
CA VAL A 13 4.77 0.01 -14.64
C VAL A 13 5.84 -0.96 -15.17
N ALA A 14 5.92 -1.15 -16.49
CA ALA A 14 6.93 -2.00 -17.10
C ALA A 14 8.37 -1.47 -16.92
N ALA A 15 8.56 -0.15 -16.99
CA ALA A 15 9.86 0.48 -16.77
C ALA A 15 10.31 0.36 -15.31
N LEU A 16 9.40 0.57 -14.36
CA LEU A 16 9.67 0.38 -12.93
C LEU A 16 10.02 -1.08 -12.63
N ARG A 17 9.29 -2.05 -13.18
CA ARG A 17 9.60 -3.48 -13.05
C ARG A 17 10.96 -3.87 -13.65
N ARG A 18 11.44 -3.17 -14.69
CA ARG A 18 12.79 -3.41 -15.27
C ARG A 18 13.91 -2.76 -14.47
N ALA A 19 13.64 -1.61 -13.85
CA ALA A 19 14.61 -0.95 -12.97
C ALA A 19 14.73 -1.68 -11.62
N TRP A 20 13.72 -2.51 -11.28
CA TRP A 20 13.68 -3.33 -10.09
C TRP A 20 14.65 -4.51 -10.20
N ASN A 21 15.50 -4.71 -9.18
CA ASN A 21 16.44 -5.82 -9.10
C ASN A 21 15.90 -6.89 -8.13
N PRO A 22 15.37 -8.04 -8.61
CA PRO A 22 14.78 -9.07 -7.75
C PRO A 22 15.77 -9.74 -6.79
N GLN A 23 17.08 -9.55 -7.02
CA GLN A 23 18.14 -10.08 -6.15
C GLN A 23 18.31 -9.24 -4.88
N GLU A 24 17.87 -7.98 -4.85
CA GLU A 24 17.83 -7.16 -3.62
C GLU A 24 16.68 -7.55 -2.68
N ASP A 25 15.66 -8.24 -3.21
CA ASP A 25 14.47 -8.66 -2.45
C ASP A 25 14.68 -10.00 -1.70
N GLN A 26 15.75 -10.74 -1.98
CA GLN A 26 15.97 -12.08 -1.40
C GLN A 26 16.45 -12.06 0.06
N ASP A 27 16.93 -10.92 0.55
CA ASP A 27 17.39 -10.74 1.93
C ASP A 27 16.35 -10.06 2.84
N TYR A 28 15.18 -9.70 2.29
CA TYR A 28 14.04 -9.25 3.11
C TYR A 28 13.18 -10.47 3.45
N ASP A 29 13.39 -11.04 4.63
CA ASP A 29 12.39 -11.90 5.29
C ASP A 29 11.06 -11.12 5.31
N VAL A 30 10.13 -11.48 4.43
CA VAL A 30 8.96 -10.62 4.13
C VAL A 30 8.09 -10.53 5.39
N PRO A 31 7.97 -9.36 6.05
CA PRO A 31 7.28 -9.26 7.33
C PRO A 31 5.82 -8.87 7.11
N PHE A 32 5.18 -9.32 6.02
CA PHE A 32 3.80 -8.95 5.75
C PHE A 32 2.84 -10.02 6.26
N THR A 33 1.78 -9.56 6.90
CA THR A 33 0.83 -10.40 7.62
C THR A 33 -0.52 -10.43 6.92
N ALA A 34 -0.92 -9.32 6.27
CA ALA A 34 -2.11 -9.25 5.45
C ALA A 34 -1.81 -9.22 3.94
N PHE A 35 -0.58 -8.86 3.52
CA PHE A 35 -0.23 -8.65 2.11
C PHE A 35 0.85 -9.58 1.57
N THR A 36 0.87 -9.74 0.25
CA THR A 36 2.00 -10.33 -0.46
C THR A 36 3.02 -9.26 -0.83
N TRP A 37 4.27 -9.68 -1.06
CA TRP A 37 5.32 -8.78 -1.58
C TRP A 37 4.92 -8.11 -2.91
N GLU A 38 4.28 -8.85 -3.82
CA GLU A 38 3.80 -8.29 -5.10
C GLU A 38 2.73 -7.21 -4.88
N HIS A 39 1.81 -7.42 -3.93
CA HIS A 39 0.80 -6.42 -3.58
C HIS A 39 1.44 -5.16 -3.02
N TRP A 40 2.40 -5.31 -2.10
CA TRP A 40 3.19 -4.20 -1.56
C TRP A 40 3.86 -3.38 -2.66
N GLN A 41 4.55 -4.03 -3.59
CA GLN A 41 5.19 -3.35 -4.73
C GLN A 41 4.18 -2.61 -5.60
N ALA A 42 3.02 -3.22 -5.88
CA ALA A 42 1.96 -2.58 -6.65
C ALA A 42 1.43 -1.31 -5.95
N MET A 43 1.22 -1.38 -4.63
CA MET A 43 0.81 -0.22 -3.83
C MET A 43 1.86 0.90 -3.86
N GLN A 44 3.15 0.58 -3.70
CA GLN A 44 4.24 1.56 -3.75
C GLN A 44 4.26 2.29 -5.10
N ILE A 45 4.14 1.56 -6.21
CA ILE A 45 4.06 2.13 -7.55
C ILE A 45 2.85 3.07 -7.67
N HIS A 46 1.67 2.62 -7.23
CA HIS A 46 0.45 3.43 -7.27
C HIS A 46 0.56 4.70 -6.43
N MET A 47 1.15 4.61 -5.24
CA MET A 47 1.37 5.75 -4.35
C MET A 47 2.24 6.82 -5.02
N ILE A 48 3.39 6.43 -5.59
CA ILE A 48 4.30 7.35 -6.29
C ILE A 48 3.61 7.99 -7.51
N LEU A 49 2.87 7.20 -8.29
CA LEU A 49 2.12 7.71 -9.44
C LEU A 49 1.06 8.74 -9.01
N ASN A 50 0.35 8.50 -7.91
CA ASN A 50 -0.66 9.43 -7.40
C ASN A 50 -0.03 10.72 -6.87
N PHE A 51 1.13 10.66 -6.21
CA PHE A 51 1.89 11.86 -5.85
C PHE A 51 2.25 12.70 -7.08
N ALA A 52 2.78 12.07 -8.14
CA ALA A 52 3.13 12.78 -9.37
C ALA A 52 1.91 13.40 -10.06
N ARG A 53 0.79 12.67 -10.14
CA ARG A 53 -0.48 13.17 -10.68
C ARG A 53 -1.01 14.35 -9.86
N PHE A 54 -0.96 14.25 -8.53
CA PHE A 54 -1.40 15.31 -7.62
C PHE A 54 -0.58 16.58 -7.81
N GLN A 55 0.75 16.48 -7.80
CA GLN A 55 1.64 17.62 -8.02
C GLN A 55 1.33 18.32 -9.34
N ARG A 56 1.14 17.55 -10.43
CA ARG A 56 0.77 18.09 -11.74
C ARG A 56 -0.58 18.81 -11.71
N ALA A 57 -1.60 18.23 -11.09
CA ALA A 57 -2.92 18.85 -10.97
C ALA A 57 -2.86 20.17 -10.20
N ILE A 58 -2.05 20.24 -9.12
CA ILE A 58 -1.81 21.48 -8.37
C ILE A 58 -1.11 22.53 -9.25
N SER A 59 -0.05 22.16 -9.96
CA SER A 59 0.66 23.08 -10.88
C SER A 59 -0.25 23.65 -11.97
N ASN A 60 -1.22 22.86 -12.45
CA ASN A 60 -2.19 23.27 -13.45
C ASN A 60 -3.42 23.99 -12.87
N ARG A 61 -3.53 24.15 -11.55
CA ARG A 61 -4.71 24.70 -10.85
C ARG A 61 -6.00 23.89 -11.08
N GLU A 62 -5.86 22.59 -11.34
CA GLU A 62 -6.97 21.65 -11.57
C GLU A 62 -7.48 21.09 -10.23
N LEU A 63 -8.08 21.96 -9.40
CA LEU A 63 -8.41 21.63 -8.00
C LEU A 63 -9.32 20.41 -7.85
N ARG A 64 -10.32 20.25 -8.74
CA ARG A 64 -11.22 19.09 -8.73
C ARG A 64 -10.46 17.78 -8.95
N GLN A 65 -9.48 17.79 -9.87
CA GLN A 65 -8.68 16.61 -10.15
C GLN A 65 -7.72 16.30 -9.01
N ALA A 66 -7.12 17.33 -8.39
CA ALA A 66 -6.30 17.17 -7.20
C ALA A 66 -7.10 16.50 -6.06
N VAL A 67 -8.35 16.92 -5.82
CA VAL A 67 -9.23 16.28 -4.81
C VAL A 67 -9.50 14.82 -5.14
N MET A 68 -9.84 14.49 -6.39
CA MET A 68 -10.07 13.09 -6.80
C MET A 68 -8.84 12.21 -6.56
N ILE A 69 -7.64 12.73 -6.85
CA ILE A 69 -6.39 11.98 -6.62
C ILE A 69 -6.14 11.77 -5.12
N VAL A 70 -6.48 12.75 -4.27
CA VAL A 70 -6.38 12.58 -2.80
C VAL A 70 -7.28 11.45 -2.32
N TRP A 71 -8.49 11.30 -2.88
CA TRP A 71 -9.35 10.15 -2.57
C TRP A 71 -8.70 8.83 -2.96
N GLU A 72 -8.12 8.73 -4.15
CA GLU A 72 -7.38 7.52 -4.56
C GLU A 72 -6.17 7.22 -3.65
N MET A 73 -5.55 8.26 -3.08
CA MET A 73 -4.45 8.09 -2.11
C MET A 73 -4.95 7.61 -0.74
N LEU A 74 -6.15 8.02 -0.32
CA LEU A 74 -6.75 7.56 0.94
C LEU A 74 -7.02 6.05 0.93
N ASP A 75 -7.44 5.49 -0.21
CA ASP A 75 -7.64 4.04 -0.35
C ASP A 75 -6.32 3.29 -0.08
N ILE A 76 -5.21 3.76 -0.65
CA ILE A 76 -3.86 3.18 -0.41
C ILE A 76 -3.46 3.32 1.06
N ILE A 77 -3.73 4.47 1.69
CA ILE A 77 -3.44 4.69 3.11
C ILE A 77 -4.25 3.73 3.98
N GLN A 78 -5.50 3.46 3.62
CA GLN A 78 -6.35 2.52 4.35
C GLN A 78 -5.80 1.09 4.25
N GLU A 79 -5.28 0.68 3.10
CA GLU A 79 -4.59 -0.61 2.96
C GLU A 79 -3.33 -0.67 3.85
N LEU A 80 -2.49 0.35 3.82
CA LEU A 80 -1.33 0.44 4.71
C LEU A 80 -1.72 0.37 6.20
N GLN A 81 -2.84 0.98 6.57
CA GLN A 81 -3.35 0.94 7.94
C GLN A 81 -3.82 -0.48 8.33
N MET A 82 -4.42 -1.25 7.42
CA MET A 82 -4.82 -2.63 7.68
C MET A 82 -3.60 -3.50 8.00
N GLU A 83 -2.53 -3.39 7.22
CA GLU A 83 -1.27 -4.11 7.47
C GLU A 83 -0.65 -3.72 8.80
N ALA A 84 -0.58 -2.42 9.10
CA ALA A 84 -0.06 -1.93 10.38
C ALA A 84 -0.89 -2.48 11.57
N CYS A 85 -2.21 -2.53 11.44
CA CYS A 85 -3.08 -3.14 12.45
C CYS A 85 -2.83 -4.65 12.59
N ALA A 86 -2.58 -5.37 11.49
CA ALA A 86 -2.28 -6.79 11.52
C ALA A 86 -0.96 -7.06 12.25
N TRP A 87 0.10 -6.27 12.02
CA TRP A 87 1.35 -6.36 12.79
C TRP A 87 1.16 -6.17 14.30
N ILE A 88 0.33 -5.20 14.69
CA ILE A 88 0.04 -4.93 16.11
C ILE A 88 -0.70 -6.11 16.76
N ASN A 89 -1.54 -6.81 16.00
CA ASN A 89 -2.34 -7.92 16.52
C ASN A 89 -1.60 -9.26 16.54
N GLU A 90 -0.63 -9.49 15.65
CA GLU A 90 0.21 -10.70 15.69
C GLU A 90 1.13 -10.78 16.91
N GLY A 91 1.42 -9.65 17.55
CA GLY A 91 2.12 -9.60 18.84
C GLY A 91 1.25 -9.99 20.05
N LYS A 92 -0.03 -10.32 19.86
CA LYS A 92 -0.93 -10.79 20.92
C LYS A 92 -1.17 -12.28 20.75
N GLU A 93 -0.40 -13.10 21.45
CA GLU A 93 -0.72 -14.53 21.57
C GLU A 93 -2.15 -14.70 22.15
N PRO A 94 -2.94 -15.67 21.65
CA PRO A 94 -4.20 -16.05 22.29
C PRO A 94 -3.88 -16.82 23.57
N GLY A 95 -3.54 -16.10 24.64
CA GLY A 95 -3.09 -16.71 25.89
C GLY A 95 -3.14 -15.84 27.16
N GLU A 96 -3.44 -14.54 27.09
CA GLU A 96 -3.64 -13.71 28.29
C GLU A 96 -5.12 -13.58 28.70
N HIS A 97 -5.90 -14.64 28.50
CA HIS A 97 -7.23 -14.78 29.10
C HIS A 97 -7.33 -16.15 29.79
N GLU A 98 -6.65 -16.30 30.91
CA GLU A 98 -6.97 -17.18 32.05
C GLU A 98 -5.81 -17.10 33.05
N SER A 99 -5.89 -16.31 34.11
CA SER A 99 -6.31 -16.71 35.47
C SER A 99 -5.92 -15.54 36.40
N ALA A 100 -6.65 -15.09 37.41
CA ALA A 100 -7.53 -15.81 38.31
C ALA A 100 -8.62 -14.88 38.87
N ASP A 101 -9.88 -15.28 38.69
CA ASP A 101 -10.80 -15.32 39.81
C ASP A 101 -10.60 -16.71 40.43
N HIS A 102 -10.01 -16.80 41.62
CA HIS A 102 -10.18 -17.87 42.62
C HIS A 102 -9.76 -17.27 43.97
N GLY A 103 -10.74 -17.15 44.86
CA GLY A 103 -10.67 -16.26 46.00
C GLY A 103 -9.74 -16.66 47.14
N HIS A 104 -9.65 -15.73 48.10
CA HIS A 104 -9.70 -16.00 49.52
C HIS A 104 -10.19 -14.76 50.27
#